data_AF-A0A4Q4CMG4-F1
#
_entry.id   AF-A0A4Q4CMG4-F1
#
_cell.length_a   1.000
_cell.length_b   1.000
_cell.length_c   1.000
_cell.angle_alpha   90.00
_cell.angle_beta   90.00
_cell.angle_gamma   90.00
#
_symmetry.space_group_name_H-M   'P 1'
#
loop_
_entity.id
_entity.type
_entity.pdbx_description
1 polymer ?
#
loop_
_entity_poly.entity_id
_entity_poly.type
_entity_poly.pdbx_seq_one_letter_code
_entity_poly.pdbx_strand_id
1 'polypeptide(L)'
;MIDWDVARRTAATFAGSGPEVEPHEAAGVVEALRSAAEVAAVPVSEYTGLKAIGTPAPVLVVDRRRWTEANLSSFEDLLEPVMTKLADQAPGRLSRAVGSRVSGAELGGLLAFMSSKVLGQFDPFWTGPDGAAQ
;
A
#
# COMPACT_ATOMS: atom_id res chain seq x y z
N MET A 1 -11.48 -17.19 3.83
CA MET A 1 -10.08 -17.36 3.41
C MET A 1 -9.87 -16.55 2.14
N ILE A 2 -8.73 -15.91 1.99
CA ILE A 2 -8.31 -15.21 0.78
C ILE A 2 -7.10 -15.95 0.22
N ASP A 3 -7.08 -16.15 -1.09
CA ASP A 3 -5.86 -16.53 -1.80
C ASP A 3 -5.05 -15.25 -2.08
N TRP A 4 -4.08 -14.97 -1.21
CA TRP A 4 -3.27 -13.75 -1.26
C TRP A 4 -2.39 -13.65 -2.50
N ASP A 5 -2.02 -14.78 -3.10
CA ASP A 5 -1.25 -14.79 -4.35
C ASP A 5 -2.14 -14.46 -5.55
N VAL A 6 -3.42 -14.85 -5.53
CA VAL A 6 -4.40 -14.35 -6.49
C VAL A 6 -4.64 -12.86 -6.29
N ALA A 7 -4.75 -12.38 -5.05
CA ALA A 7 -4.89 -10.97 -4.76
C ALA A 7 -3.69 -10.15 -5.29
N ARG A 8 -2.45 -10.56 -4.97
CA ARG A 8 -1.20 -9.93 -5.45
C ARG A 8 -1.15 -9.84 -6.98
N ARG A 9 -1.41 -10.96 -7.67
CA ARG A 9 -1.38 -11.00 -9.14
C ARG A 9 -2.47 -10.15 -9.77
N THR A 10 -3.69 -10.21 -9.24
CA THR A 10 -4.82 -9.43 -9.72
C THR A 10 -4.53 -7.93 -9.57
N ALA A 11 -4.10 -7.53 -8.38
CA ALA A 11 -3.67 -6.17 -8.09
C ALA A 11 -2.60 -5.66 -9.07
N ALA A 12 -1.47 -6.38 -9.18
CA ALA A 12 -0.37 -5.97 -10.04
C ALA A 12 -0.77 -5.86 -11.51
N THR A 13 -1.68 -6.73 -11.97
CA THR A 13 -2.18 -6.73 -13.35
C THR A 13 -3.11 -5.53 -13.61
N PHE A 14 -4.00 -5.20 -12.67
CA PHE A 14 -5.02 -4.18 -12.88
C PHE A 14 -4.63 -2.76 -12.42
N ALA A 15 -3.56 -2.60 -11.62
CA ALA A 15 -3.09 -1.28 -11.17
C ALA A 15 -2.65 -0.37 -12.34
N GLY A 16 -2.22 -0.97 -13.45
CA GLY A 16 -1.73 -0.27 -14.63
C GLY A 16 -0.34 0.37 -14.44
N SER A 17 0.25 0.84 -15.54
CA SER A 17 1.63 1.36 -15.59
C SER A 17 1.80 2.80 -15.10
N GLY A 18 0.71 3.53 -14.83
CA GLY A 18 0.76 4.96 -14.56
C GLY A 18 0.91 5.80 -15.84
N PRO A 19 1.15 7.12 -15.73
CA PRO A 19 1.38 7.99 -16.89
C PRO A 19 2.68 7.64 -17.61
N GLU A 20 2.69 7.77 -18.93
CA GLU A 20 3.91 7.68 -19.75
C GLU A 20 4.69 9.00 -19.60
N VAL A 21 5.89 8.90 -19.03
CA VAL A 21 6.80 10.04 -18.78
C VAL A 21 8.23 9.60 -19.07
N GLU A 22 9.07 10.55 -19.48
CA GLU A 22 10.48 10.23 -19.71
C GLU A 22 11.22 9.99 -18.38
N PRO A 23 12.23 9.10 -18.33
CA PRO A 23 12.91 8.76 -17.07
C PRO A 23 13.49 9.96 -16.32
N HIS A 24 13.98 10.96 -17.05
CA HIS A 24 14.55 12.17 -16.45
C HIS A 24 13.48 13.09 -15.85
N GLU A 25 12.28 13.15 -16.46
CA GLU A 25 11.14 13.88 -15.91
C GLU A 25 10.65 13.21 -14.63
N ALA A 26 10.53 11.88 -14.63
CA ALA A 26 10.18 11.11 -13.45
C ALA A 26 11.17 11.35 -12.30
N ALA A 27 12.47 11.33 -12.59
CA ALA A 27 13.50 11.61 -11.59
C ALA A 27 13.38 13.03 -11.02
N GLY A 28 13.12 14.03 -11.87
CA GLY A 28 12.88 15.41 -11.44
C GLY A 28 11.66 15.56 -10.54
N VAL A 29 10.56 14.88 -10.86
CA VAL A 29 9.34 14.89 -10.03
C VAL A 29 9.58 14.21 -8.69
N VAL A 30 10.27 13.05 -8.68
CA VAL A 30 10.61 12.34 -7.44
C VAL A 30 11.42 13.23 -6.50
N GLU A 31 12.42 13.94 -7.03
CA GLU A 31 13.24 14.85 -6.25
C GLU A 31 12.43 16.05 -5.71
N ALA A 32 11.59 16.64 -6.56
CA ALA A 32 10.72 17.73 -6.14
C ALA A 32 9.75 17.32 -5.02
N LEU A 33 9.20 16.10 -5.07
CA LEU A 33 8.33 15.56 -4.02
C LEU A 33 9.06 15.37 -2.70
N ARG A 34 10.29 14.87 -2.72
CA ARG A 34 11.12 14.71 -1.51
C ARG A 34 11.46 16.06 -0.89
N SER A 35 11.94 17.00 -1.70
CA SER A 35 12.24 18.36 -1.24
C SER A 35 11.01 19.07 -0.66
N ALA A 36 9.85 18.92 -1.31
CA ALA A 36 8.60 19.49 -0.81
C ALA A 36 8.19 18.90 0.55
N ALA A 37 8.36 17.59 0.75
CA ALA A 37 8.07 16.93 2.02
C ALA A 37 8.99 17.42 3.16
N GLU A 38 10.28 17.64 2.88
CA GLU A 38 11.23 18.22 3.84
C GLU A 38 10.85 19.66 4.22
N VAL A 39 10.58 20.51 3.22
CA VAL A 39 10.23 21.92 3.43
C VAL A 39 8.91 22.06 4.20
N ALA A 40 7.94 21.16 3.96
CA ALA A 40 6.63 21.21 4.62
C ALA A 40 6.70 20.95 6.14
N ALA A 41 7.74 20.27 6.63
CA ALA A 41 7.83 19.89 8.05
C ALA A 41 7.90 21.10 8.99
N VAL A 42 8.66 22.14 8.63
CA VAL A 42 8.87 23.31 9.48
C VAL A 42 7.58 24.14 9.65
N PRO A 43 6.89 24.58 8.60
CA PRO A 43 5.65 25.34 8.75
C PRO A 43 4.55 24.57 9.50
N VAL A 44 4.45 23.25 9.30
CA VAL A 44 3.48 22.41 10.03
C VAL A 44 3.80 22.37 11.52
N SER A 45 5.08 22.24 11.89
CA SER A 45 5.51 22.25 13.29
C SER A 45 5.26 23.61 13.95
N GLU A 46 5.59 24.71 13.25
CA GLU A 46 5.35 26.08 13.75
C GLU A 46 3.87 26.38 13.95
N TYR A 47 3.01 25.95 13.02
CA TYR A 47 1.58 26.18 13.09
C TYR A 47 0.89 25.34 14.18
N THR A 48 1.22 24.06 14.26
CA THR A 48 0.57 23.12 15.19
C THR A 48 1.17 23.16 16.59
N GLY A 49 2.40 23.67 16.74
CA GLY A 49 3.19 23.55 17.97
C GLY A 49 3.69 22.13 18.26
N LEU A 50 3.41 21.16 17.39
CA LEU A 50 3.85 19.78 17.54
C LEU A 50 5.25 19.63 16.96
N LYS A 51 6.16 19.04 17.75
CA LYS A 51 7.50 18.66 17.29
C LYS A 51 7.52 17.18 16.99
N ALA A 52 8.03 16.82 15.81
CA ALA A 52 8.30 15.43 15.50
C ALA A 52 9.29 14.87 16.55
N ILE A 53 8.97 13.69 17.10
CA ILE A 53 9.82 13.00 18.06
C ILE A 53 10.50 11.85 17.32
N GLY A 54 11.83 11.80 17.36
CA GLY A 54 12.62 10.78 16.67
C GLY A 54 12.92 11.10 15.21
N THR A 55 13.48 10.11 14.50
CA THR A 55 13.78 10.22 13.08
C THR A 55 12.48 10.18 12.26
N PRO A 56 12.24 11.13 11.34
CA PRO A 56 11.09 11.08 10.45
C PRO A 56 11.10 9.79 9.63
N ALA A 57 9.93 9.18 9.43
CA ALA A 57 9.79 8.08 8.49
C ALA A 57 10.24 8.53 7.08
N PRO A 58 10.89 7.64 6.29
CA PRO A 58 11.36 8.00 4.97
C PRO A 58 10.21 8.36 4.04
N VAL A 59 10.44 9.37 3.19
CA VAL A 59 9.49 9.72 2.12
C VAL A 59 9.64 8.72 0.98
N LEU A 60 8.64 7.87 0.82
CA LEU A 60 8.57 6.89 -0.26
C LEU A 60 7.75 7.44 -1.42
N VAL A 61 8.36 7.51 -2.60
CA VAL A 61 7.67 7.81 -3.86
C VAL A 61 7.49 6.50 -4.60
N VAL A 62 6.25 6.02 -4.66
CA VAL A 62 5.90 4.70 -5.19
C VAL A 62 4.96 4.82 -6.37
N ASP A 63 5.09 3.89 -7.32
CA ASP A 63 4.12 3.71 -8.39
C ASP A 63 2.88 2.94 -7.88
N ARG A 64 1.87 2.81 -8.74
CA ARG A 64 0.60 2.15 -8.40
C ARG A 64 0.78 0.69 -8.00
N ARG A 65 1.69 -0.02 -8.66
CA ARG A 65 1.92 -1.44 -8.40
C ARG A 65 2.58 -1.64 -7.04
N ARG A 66 3.66 -0.90 -6.76
CA ARG A 66 4.34 -0.90 -5.46
C ARG A 66 3.41 -0.45 -4.34
N TRP A 67 2.56 0.56 -4.60
CA TRP A 67 1.54 0.97 -3.64
C TRP A 67 0.60 -0.19 -3.30
N THR A 68 0.11 -0.93 -4.30
CA THR A 68 -0.77 -2.07 -4.01
C THR A 68 -0.04 -3.21 -3.29
N GLU A 69 1.18 -3.54 -3.69
CA GLU A 69 1.99 -4.57 -3.03
C GLU A 69 2.21 -4.24 -1.54
N ALA A 70 2.59 -3.00 -1.22
CA ALA A 70 2.81 -2.52 0.14
C ALA A 70 1.52 -2.52 0.99
N ASN A 71 0.38 -2.17 0.42
CA ASN A 71 -0.88 -2.17 1.17
C ASN A 71 -1.41 -3.60 1.36
N LEU A 72 -1.22 -4.49 0.40
CA LEU A 72 -1.78 -5.82 0.48
C LEU A 72 -1.20 -6.65 1.63
N SER A 73 0.08 -6.46 2.00
CA SER A 73 0.66 -7.06 3.21
C SER A 73 -0.02 -6.55 4.48
N SER A 74 -0.27 -5.23 4.58
CA SER A 74 -1.02 -4.67 5.72
C SER A 74 -2.44 -5.22 5.80
N PHE A 75 -3.12 -5.41 4.65
CA PHE A 75 -4.44 -6.03 4.62
C PHE A 75 -4.39 -7.52 5.03
N GLU A 76 -3.31 -8.23 4.71
CA GLU A 76 -3.08 -9.61 5.16
C GLU A 76 -3.04 -9.69 6.68
N ASP A 77 -2.27 -8.82 7.32
CA ASP A 77 -2.17 -8.73 8.78
C ASP A 77 -3.49 -8.29 9.43
N LEU A 78 -4.15 -7.27 8.88
CA LEU A 78 -5.39 -6.73 9.43
C LEU A 78 -6.57 -7.71 9.33
N LEU A 79 -6.60 -8.54 8.29
CA LEU A 79 -7.69 -9.51 8.06
C LEU A 79 -7.44 -10.87 8.70
N GLU A 80 -6.22 -11.18 9.16
CA GLU A 80 -5.89 -12.44 9.84
C GLU A 80 -6.87 -12.80 10.97
N PRO A 81 -7.24 -11.89 11.90
CA PRO A 81 -8.15 -12.24 12.99
C PRO A 81 -9.56 -12.57 12.51
N VAL A 82 -10.02 -11.92 11.44
CA VAL A 82 -11.33 -12.17 10.82
C VAL A 82 -11.32 -13.52 10.10
N MET A 83 -10.23 -13.81 9.39
CA MET A 83 -10.04 -15.08 8.69
C MET A 83 -10.03 -16.26 9.64
N THR A 84 -9.36 -16.12 10.78
CA THR A 84 -9.30 -17.15 11.82
C THR A 84 -10.70 -17.49 12.33
N LYS A 85 -11.55 -16.49 12.62
CA LYS A 85 -12.93 -16.72 13.07
C LYS A 85 -13.82 -17.38 12.02
N LEU A 86 -13.62 -17.04 10.75
CA LEU A 86 -14.41 -17.58 9.63
C LEU A 86 -13.98 -18.99 9.22
N ALA A 87 -12.75 -19.41 9.55
CA ALA A 87 -12.26 -20.75 9.25
C ALA A 87 -13.08 -21.85 9.92
N ASP A 88 -13.59 -21.58 11.12
CA ASP A 88 -14.39 -22.52 11.93
C ASP A 88 -15.82 -22.70 11.41
N GLN A 89 -16.30 -21.81 10.54
CA GLN A 89 -17.69 -21.79 10.06
C GLN A 89 -17.85 -22.23 8.59
N ALA A 90 -16.76 -22.53 7.89
CA ALA A 90 -16.77 -22.69 6.44
C ALA A 90 -17.11 -24.14 5.99
N PRO A 91 -18.13 -24.34 5.13
CA PRO A 91 -18.50 -25.67 4.63
C PRO A 91 -17.53 -26.16 3.55
N GLY A 92 -17.13 -27.45 3.60
CA GLY A 92 -16.44 -28.20 2.54
C GLY A 92 -15.02 -27.75 2.13
N ARG A 93 -14.16 -28.66 1.63
CA ARG A 93 -12.79 -28.31 1.16
C ARG A 93 -12.79 -27.58 -0.21
N LEU A 94 -13.64 -28.00 -1.14
CA LEU A 94 -13.67 -27.49 -2.51
C LEU A 94 -14.32 -26.10 -2.62
N SER A 95 -15.45 -25.89 -1.94
CA SER A 95 -16.12 -24.60 -1.77
C SER A 95 -15.21 -23.54 -1.14
N ARG A 96 -14.38 -23.93 -0.16
CA ARG A 96 -13.37 -23.05 0.45
C ARG A 96 -12.31 -22.57 -0.56
N ALA A 97 -11.80 -23.46 -1.41
CA ALA A 97 -10.74 -23.12 -2.36
C ALA A 97 -11.24 -22.24 -3.52
N VAL A 98 -12.47 -22.47 -4.00
CA VAL A 98 -13.07 -21.60 -5.03
C VAL A 98 -13.42 -20.24 -4.43
N GLY A 99 -14.04 -20.22 -3.25
CA GLY A 99 -14.36 -18.99 -2.54
C GLY A 99 -13.11 -18.14 -2.24
N SER A 100 -12.00 -18.78 -1.84
CA SER A 100 -10.77 -18.05 -1.52
C SER A 100 -10.13 -17.34 -2.71
N ARG A 101 -10.21 -17.94 -3.89
CA ARG A 101 -9.71 -17.31 -5.13
C ARG A 101 -10.59 -16.15 -5.58
N VAL A 102 -11.92 -16.30 -5.48
CA VAL A 102 -12.85 -15.21 -5.80
C VAL A 102 -12.61 -14.01 -4.88
N SER A 103 -12.57 -14.23 -3.56
CA SER A 103 -12.28 -13.15 -2.61
C SER A 103 -10.90 -12.54 -2.79
N GLY A 104 -9.90 -13.34 -3.18
CA GLY A 104 -8.57 -12.83 -3.54
C GLY A 104 -8.61 -11.91 -4.77
N ALA A 105 -9.31 -12.32 -5.83
CA ALA A 105 -9.49 -11.49 -7.02
C ALA A 105 -10.26 -10.20 -6.73
N GLU A 106 -11.33 -10.25 -5.92
CA GLU A 106 -12.09 -9.07 -5.50
C GLU A 106 -11.22 -8.08 -4.72
N LEU A 107 -10.45 -8.57 -3.74
CA LEU A 107 -9.54 -7.71 -2.97
C LEU A 107 -8.44 -7.11 -3.86
N GLY A 108 -7.82 -7.93 -4.72
CA GLY A 108 -6.80 -7.45 -5.65
C GLY A 108 -7.34 -6.39 -6.61
N GLY A 109 -8.55 -6.58 -7.14
CA GLY A 109 -9.22 -5.62 -8.01
C GLY A 109 -9.56 -4.32 -7.29
N LEU A 110 -10.04 -4.40 -6.04
CA LEU A 110 -10.31 -3.24 -5.20
C LEU A 110 -9.04 -2.41 -4.98
N LEU A 111 -7.94 -3.05 -4.58
CA LEU A 111 -6.68 -2.33 -4.34
C LEU A 111 -6.07 -1.77 -5.63
N ALA A 112 -6.18 -2.47 -6.75
CA ALA A 112 -5.79 -1.93 -8.06
C ALA A 112 -6.56 -0.65 -8.38
N PHE A 113 -7.88 -0.64 -8.18
CA PHE A 113 -8.70 0.55 -8.37
C PHE A 113 -8.27 1.69 -7.43
N MET A 114 -8.08 1.40 -6.14
CA MET A 114 -7.66 2.38 -5.15
C MET A 114 -6.30 3.01 -5.47
N SER A 115 -5.35 2.23 -6.00
CA SER A 115 -4.03 2.73 -6.41
C SER A 115 -4.08 3.88 -7.41
N SER A 116 -5.17 3.99 -8.18
CA SER A 116 -5.39 5.08 -9.14
C SER A 116 -5.98 6.36 -8.53
N LYS A 117 -6.42 6.31 -7.27
CA LYS A 117 -7.15 7.38 -6.58
C LYS A 117 -6.39 7.95 -5.38
N VAL A 118 -5.51 7.16 -4.76
CA VAL A 118 -4.71 7.59 -3.63
C VAL A 118 -3.54 8.45 -4.12
N LEU A 119 -3.42 9.67 -3.59
CA LEU A 119 -2.36 10.63 -3.94
C LEU A 119 -1.21 10.66 -2.93
N GLY A 120 -1.43 10.09 -1.75
CA GLY A 120 -0.46 10.02 -0.66
C GLY A 120 -1.12 9.41 0.57
N GLN A 121 -0.31 8.82 1.45
CA GLN A 121 -0.76 8.30 2.73
C GLN A 121 0.32 8.49 3.79
N PHE A 122 -0.11 8.56 5.05
CA PHE A 122 0.78 8.39 6.19
C PHE A 122 0.60 6.97 6.71
N ASP A 123 1.67 6.19 6.73
CA ASP A 123 1.67 4.84 7.31
C ASP A 123 2.28 4.89 8.72
N PRO A 124 1.46 4.78 9.78
CA PRO A 124 1.95 4.83 11.16
C PRO A 124 2.63 3.53 11.60
N PHE A 125 2.59 2.47 10.79
CA PHE A 125 3.08 1.14 11.15
C PHE A 125 4.49 0.85 10.62
N TRP A 126 5.15 1.84 10.01
CA TRP A 126 6.55 1.70 9.60
C TRP A 126 7.44 1.46 10.83
N THR A 127 8.12 0.32 10.83
CA THR A 127 9.02 -0.15 11.91
C THR A 127 10.43 -0.48 11.42
N GLY A 128 10.74 -0.18 10.15
CA GLY A 128 12.03 -0.48 9.53
C GLY A 128 13.15 0.54 9.86
N PRO A 129 14.42 0.25 9.50
CA PRO A 129 15.48 1.25 9.47
C PRO A 129 15.36 2.17 8.23
N ASP A 130 15.99 3.34 8.27
CA ASP A 130 15.90 4.42 7.27
C ASP A 130 15.92 3.92 5.80
N GLY A 131 14.85 4.20 5.06
CA GLY A 131 14.90 4.34 3.60
C GLY A 131 14.85 3.09 2.70
N ALA A 132 14.54 1.88 3.20
CA ALA A 132 14.25 0.75 2.31
C ALA A 132 12.74 0.52 2.19
N ALA A 133 12.17 0.81 1.02
CA ALA A 133 10.84 0.32 0.65
C ALA A 133 10.87 -1.21 0.60
N GLN A 134 9.90 -1.86 1.25
CA GLN A 134 9.58 -3.27 0.99
C GLN A 134 9.07 -3.44 -0.45
#